data_AF-A0A6A5V1Z6-F1
#
_entry.id   AF-A0A6A5V1Z6-F1
#
_cell.length_a   1.000
_cell.length_b   1.000
_cell.length_c   1.000
_cell.angle_alpha   90.00
_cell.angle_beta   90.00
_cell.angle_gamma   90.00
#
_symmetry.space_group_name_H-M   'P 1'
#
loop_
_entity.id
_entity.type
_entity.pdbx_description
1 polymer ?
#
loop_
_entity_poly.entity_id
_entity_poly.type
_entity_poly.pdbx_seq_one_letter_code
_entity_poly.pdbx_strand_id
1 'polypeptide(L)' 'LLIFNNYRSYVTIEFINYYNYYRILLIVLPSYLTYTLQPLNIVLFKLLF' A
#
# COMPACT_ATOMS: atom_id res chain seq x y z
N LEU A 1 3.14 -9.32 -2.85
CA LEU A 1 1.99 -8.71 -2.15
C LEU A 1 2.34 -7.25 -1.88
N LEU A 2 1.55 -6.31 -2.40
CA LEU A 2 1.72 -4.86 -2.19
C LEU A 2 0.54 -4.34 -1.38
N ILE A 3 0.84 -3.67 -0.26
CA ILE A 3 -0.17 -3.03 0.59
C ILE A 3 -0.12 -1.53 0.31
N PHE A 4 -1.19 -1.03 -0.30
CA PHE A 4 -1.34 0.38 -0.65
C PHE A 4 -2.27 1.06 0.33
N ASN A 5 -1.87 2.26 0.72
CA ASN A 5 -2.79 3.22 1.30
C ASN A 5 -3.51 3.88 0.14
N ASN A 6 -4.75 4.32 0.35
CA ASN A 6 -5.67 4.84 -0.67
C ASN A 6 -5.21 6.13 -1.40
N TYR A 7 -3.90 6.43 -1.43
CA TYR A 7 -3.30 7.52 -2.18
C TYR A 7 -3.37 7.23 -3.68
N ARG A 8 -4.40 7.83 -4.28
CA ARG A 8 -4.70 7.83 -5.72
C ARG A 8 -3.55 8.31 -6.60
N SER A 9 -2.57 9.03 -6.04
CA SER A 9 -1.40 9.59 -6.73
C SER A 9 -0.41 8.56 -7.28
N TYR A 10 -0.41 7.32 -6.76
CA TYR A 10 0.54 6.29 -7.19
C TYR A 10 -0.06 5.27 -8.19
N VAL A 11 -1.37 5.34 -8.45
CA VAL A 11 -2.07 4.39 -9.31
C VAL A 11 -2.10 4.94 -10.74
N THR A 12 -0.96 4.91 -11.43
CA THR A 12 -0.85 5.22 -12.86
C THR A 12 -1.13 3.99 -13.72
N ILE A 13 -1.42 4.19 -15.02
CA ILE A 13 -1.64 3.08 -15.96
C ILE A 13 -0.40 2.19 -16.08
N GLU A 14 0.79 2.77 -16.00
CA GLU A 14 2.08 2.08 -16.03
C GLU A 14 2.25 1.20 -14.80
N PHE A 15 1.87 1.71 -13.63
CA PHE A 15 1.88 0.94 -12.39
C PHE A 15 0.88 -0.22 -12.46
N ILE A 16 -0.29 -0.01 -13.05
CA ILE A 16 -1.29 -1.07 -13.28
C ILE A 16 -0.73 -2.18 -14.16
N ASN A 17 -0.09 -1.82 -15.27
CA ASN A 17 0.52 -2.78 -16.18
C ASN A 17 1.67 -3.54 -15.50
N TYR A 18 2.48 -2.86 -14.71
CA TYR A 18 3.59 -3.46 -13.96
C TYR A 18 3.10 -4.53 -12.97
N TYR A 19 2.17 -4.19 -12.07
CA TYR A 19 1.75 -5.16 -11.05
C TYR A 19 0.99 -6.34 -11.67
N ASN A 20 0.25 -6.12 -12.76
CA ASN A 20 -0.43 -7.18 -13.51
C ASN A 20 0.58 -8.12 -14.18
N TYR A 21 1.62 -7.57 -14.83
CA TYR A 21 2.68 -8.36 -15.47
C TYR A 21 3.39 -9.27 -14.47
N TYR A 22 3.75 -8.74 -13.30
CA TYR A 22 4.41 -9.51 -12.24
C TYR A 22 3.46 -10.30 -11.33
N ARG A 23 2.15 -10.31 -11.63
CA ARG A 23 1.09 -11.01 -10.86
C ARG A 23 1.13 -10.66 -9.37
N ILE A 24 1.44 -9.39 -9.08
CA ILE A 24 1.56 -8.92 -7.71
C ILE A 24 0.16 -8.67 -7.15
N LEU A 25 -0.17 -9.37 -6.05
CA LEU A 25 -1.43 -9.18 -5.34
C LEU A 25 -1.43 -7.83 -4.62
N LEU A 26 -2.42 -6.98 -4.93
CA LEU A 26 -2.53 -5.63 -4.40
C LEU A 26 -3.68 -5.55 -3.37
N ILE A 27 -3.37 -5.05 -2.18
CA ILE A 27 -4.33 -4.82 -1.10
C ILE A 27 -4.43 -3.32 -0.91
N VAL A 28 -5.62 -2.75 -1.15
CA VAL A 28 -5.91 -1.34 -0.88
C VAL A 28 -6.56 -1.21 0.48
N LEU A 29 -5.88 -0.55 1.41
CA LEU A 29 -6.44 -0.21 2.71
C LEU A 29 -7.17 1.13 2.62
N PRO A 30 -8.37 1.26 3.24
CA PRO A 30 -9.01 2.55 3.43
C PRO A 30 -8.06 3.51 4.17
N SER A 31 -8.18 4.80 3.85
CA SER A 31 -7.32 5.85 4.42
C SER A 31 -7.34 5.86 5.95
N TYR A 32 -8.47 5.51 6.57
CA TYR A 32 -8.61 5.45 8.03
C TYR A 32 -7.96 4.20 8.65
N LEU A 33 -7.94 3.07 7.95
CA LEU A 33 -7.33 1.82 8.41
C LEU A 33 -5.83 1.76 8.18
N THR A 34 -5.33 2.62 7.31
CA THR A 34 -3.90 2.72 7.00
C THR A 34 -3.06 2.92 8.26
N TYR A 35 -3.47 3.80 9.16
CA TYR A 35 -2.71 4.11 10.37
C TYR A 35 -2.70 2.96 11.39
N THR A 36 -3.72 2.12 11.38
CA THR A 36 -3.93 1.07 12.39
C THR A 36 -3.65 -0.34 11.89
N LEU A 37 -3.66 -0.57 10.57
CA LEU A 37 -3.50 -1.89 9.94
C LEU A 37 -2.31 -1.97 9.00
N GLN A 38 -1.74 -0.85 8.53
CA GLN A 38 -0.56 -0.93 7.68
C GLN A 38 0.64 -1.39 8.51
N PRO A 39 1.27 -2.53 8.18
CA PRO A 39 2.36 -3.10 8.98
C PRO A 39 3.54 -2.13 9.15
N LEU A 40 3.81 -1.36 8.10
CA LEU A 40 4.86 -0.35 8.09
C LEU A 40 4.64 0.71 9.19
N ASN A 41 3.40 1.14 9.41
CA ASN A 41 3.06 2.15 10.43
C ASN A 41 3.14 1.58 11.84
N ILE A 42 2.61 0.37 12.06
CA ILE A 42 2.48 -0.23 13.40
C ILE A 42 3.80 -0.80 13.91
N VAL A 43 4.61 -1.35 13.02
CA VAL A 43 5.82 -2.10 13.40
C VAL A 43 7.06 -1.23 13.20
N LEU A 44 7.23 -0.61 12.03
CA LEU A 44 8.46 0.09 11.70
C LEU A 44 8.45 1.53 12.23
N PHE A 45 7.42 2.31 11.88
CA PHE A 45 7.37 3.73 12.26
C PHE A 45 6.99 3.96 13.72
N LYS A 46 6.22 3.07 14.34
CA LYS A 46 5.92 3.15 15.78
C LYS A 46 7.16 2.98 16.67
N LEU A 47 8.25 2.40 16.15
CA LEU A 47 9.51 2.29 16.88
C LEU A 47 10.43 3.50 16.66
N LEU A 48 10.09 4.38 15.72
CA LEU A 48 10.89 5.56 15.36
C LEU A 48 10.39 6.86 16.03
N PHE A 49 9.22 6.82 16.68
CA PHE A 49 8.61 7.92 17.45
C PHE A 49 8.19 7.42 18.83
#